data_AF-D6SRT9-F1
#
_entry.id   AF-D6SRT9-F1
#
_cell.length_a   1.000
_cell.length_b   1.000
_cell.length_c   1.000
_cell.angle_alpha   90.00
_cell.angle_beta   90.00
_cell.angle_gamma   90.00
#
_symmetry.space_group_name_H-M   'P 1'
#
loop_
_entity.id
_entity.type
_entity.pdbx_description
1 polymer ?
#
loop_
_entity_poly.entity_id
_entity_poly.type
_entity_poly.pdbx_seq_one_letter_code
_entity_poly.pdbx_strand_id
1 'polypeptide(L)' 'MNRNNIFNTIKKYREKSGDEFGILRIGVFGSLAKGQENSASDVDVVVDFEASKYLILLKLTL' A
#
# COMPACT_ATOMS: atom_id res chain seq x y z
N MET A 1 -10.67 12.42 -8.59
CA MET A 1 -9.34 11.94 -8.15
C MET A 1 -8.29 12.29 -9.19
N ASN A 2 -7.08 12.68 -8.79
CA ASN A 2 -5.96 12.87 -9.71
C ASN A 2 -4.98 11.69 -9.53
N ARG A 3 -4.87 10.81 -10.54
CA ARG A 3 -4.03 9.60 -10.48
C ARG A 3 -2.56 9.92 -10.16
N ASN A 4 -2.00 10.95 -10.77
CA ASN A 4 -0.61 11.33 -10.55
C ASN A 4 -0.36 11.76 -9.11
N ASN A 5 -1.30 12.50 -8.50
CA ASN A 5 -1.19 12.87 -7.10
C ASN A 5 -1.22 11.64 -6.18
N ILE A 6 -2.04 10.64 -6.50
CA ILE A 6 -2.11 9.38 -5.73
C ILE A 6 -0.78 8.64 -5.79
N PHE A 7 -0.25 8.40 -7.00
CA PHE A 7 1.04 7.71 -7.17
C PHE A 7 2.20 8.48 -6.53
N ASN A 8 2.21 9.81 -6.62
CA ASN A 8 3.21 10.65 -5.97
C ASN A 8 3.14 10.55 -4.43
N THR A 9 1.94 10.51 -3.86
CA THR A 9 1.76 10.33 -2.41
C THR A 9 2.25 8.96 -1.95
N ILE A 10 1.88 7.91 -2.66
CA ILE A 10 2.34 6.54 -2.37
C ILE A 10 3.88 6.45 -2.45
N LYS A 11 4.47 7.03 -3.50
CA LYS A 11 5.92 7.08 -3.68
C LYS A 11 6.62 7.78 -2.51
N LYS A 12 6.16 8.99 -2.15
CA LYS A 12 6.73 9.75 -1.02
C LYS A 12 6.60 9.00 0.30
N TYR A 13 5.48 8.31 0.53
CA TYR A 13 5.30 7.52 1.75
C TYR A 13 6.27 6.33 1.81
N ARG A 14 6.44 5.60 0.70
CA ARG A 14 7.40 4.49 0.58
C ARG A 14 8.84 4.95 0.78
N GLU A 15 9.21 6.12 0.23
CA GLU A 15 10.53 6.73 0.40
C GLU A 15 10.77 7.15 1.85
N LYS A 16 9.76 7.73 2.52
CA LYS A 16 9.88 8.21 3.89
C LYS A 16 9.91 7.10 4.93
N SER A 17 9.07 6.07 4.76
CA SER A 17 8.73 5.13 5.85
C SER A 17 9.09 3.69 5.53
N GLY A 18 9.61 3.43 4.34
CA GLY A 18 9.80 2.07 3.88
C GLY A 18 10.85 1.29 4.66
N ASP A 19 11.97 1.93 5.02
CA ASP A 19 13.03 1.26 5.79
C ASP A 19 12.59 0.99 7.24
N GLU A 20 11.79 1.90 7.82
CA GLU A 20 11.24 1.75 9.17
C GLU A 20 10.30 0.54 9.27
N PHE A 21 9.35 0.47 8.33
CA PHE A 21 8.31 -0.56 8.31
C PHE A 21 8.68 -1.80 7.50
N GLY A 22 9.87 -1.85 6.90
CA GLY A 22 10.28 -2.92 5.99
C GLY A 22 9.37 -3.01 4.76
N ILE A 23 8.80 -1.91 4.28
CA ILE A 23 8.00 -1.94 3.05
C ILE A 23 8.96 -2.16 1.90
N LEU A 24 8.77 -3.18 1.08
CA LEU A 24 9.53 -3.39 -0.14
C LEU A 24 8.88 -2.65 -1.31
N ARG A 25 7.58 -2.84 -1.52
CA ARG A 25 6.82 -2.28 -2.65
C ARG A 25 5.41 -1.92 -2.22
N ILE A 26 4.83 -0.91 -2.87
CA ILE A 26 3.41 -0.59 -2.77
C ILE A 26 2.82 -0.61 -4.18
N GLY A 27 1.83 -1.47 -4.40
CA GLY A 27 1.06 -1.57 -5.62
C GLY A 27 -0.35 -1.02 -5.43
N VAL A 28 -0.94 -0.46 -6.49
CA VAL A 28 -2.35 -0.07 -6.53
C VAL A 28 -3.17 -1.21 -7.10
N PHE A 29 -4.32 -1.51 -6.48
CA PHE A 29 -5.27 -2.50 -6.94
C PHE A 29 -6.68 -1.87 -7.09
N GLY A 30 -7.68 -2.68 -7.41
CA GLY A 30 -9.08 -2.24 -7.41
C GLY A 30 -9.46 -1.36 -8.61
N SER A 31 -10.47 -0.52 -8.41
CA SER A 31 -11.08 0.32 -9.45
C SER A 31 -10.07 1.27 -10.11
N LEU A 32 -9.16 1.85 -9.31
CA LEU A 32 -8.10 2.73 -9.79
C LEU A 32 -7.13 2.00 -10.73
N ALA A 33 -6.74 0.76 -10.41
CA ALA A 33 -5.89 -0.04 -11.29
C ALA A 33 -6.58 -0.37 -12.62
N LYS A 34 -7.92 -0.52 -12.60
CA LYS A 34 -8.75 -0.84 -13.77
C LYS A 34 -9.19 0.37 -14.59
N GLY A 35 -8.96 1.59 -14.12
CA GLY A 35 -9.48 2.82 -14.76
C GLY A 35 -11.00 2.97 -14.62
N GLN A 36 -11.57 2.36 -13.58
CA GLN A 36 -13.01 2.35 -13.29
C GLN A 36 -13.35 3.15 -12.03
N GLU A 37 -12.41 3.94 -11.51
CA GLU A 37 -12.63 4.81 -10.36
C GLU A 37 -13.61 5.95 -10.67
N ASN A 38 -14.40 6.32 -9.67
CA ASN A 38 -15.28 7.50 -9.69
C ASN A 38 -14.97 8.41 -8.51
N SER A 39 -15.72 9.52 -8.36
CA SER A 39 -15.48 10.51 -7.30
C SER A 39 -15.66 9.97 -5.88
N ALA A 40 -16.39 8.86 -5.71
CA ALA A 40 -16.61 8.19 -4.43
C ALA A 40 -15.71 6.96 -4.23
N SER A 41 -14.86 6.62 -5.20
CA SER A 41 -13.94 5.49 -5.07
C SER A 41 -12.83 5.77 -4.06
N ASP A 42 -12.49 4.73 -3.32
CA ASP A 42 -11.29 4.61 -2.51
C ASP A 42 -10.07 4.18 -3.35
N VAL A 43 -8.92 4.06 -2.69
CA VAL A 43 -7.66 3.60 -3.28
C VAL A 43 -7.21 2.35 -2.55
N ASP A 44 -7.41 1.19 -3.19
CA ASP A 44 -6.90 -0.08 -2.69
C ASP A 44 -5.39 -0.19 -2.97
N VAL A 45 -4.62 -0.60 -1.96
CA VAL A 45 -3.19 -0.86 -2.09
C VAL A 45 -2.82 -2.25 -1.58
N VAL A 46 -1.82 -2.84 -2.22
CA VAL A 46 -1.14 -4.04 -1.76
C VAL A 46 0.28 -3.64 -1.39
N VAL A 47 0.74 -4.10 -0.24
CA VAL A 47 2.07 -3.78 0.28
C VAL A 47 2.86 -5.07 0.43
N ASP A 48 4.01 -5.10 -0.22
CA ASP A 48 5.00 -6.15 -0.05
C ASP A 48 5.98 -5.71 1.03
N PHE A 49 6.32 -6.62 1.96
CA PHE A 49 7.14 -6.33 3.14
C PHE A 49 8.33 -7.26 3.23
N GLU A 50 9.40 -6.78 3.86
CA GLU A 50 10.56 -7.58 4.24
C GLU A 50 10.12 -8.68 5.22
N ALA A 51 10.55 -9.92 4.92
CA ALA A 51 10.10 -11.06 5.71
C ALA A 51 10.54 -11.01 7.18
N SER A 52 11.70 -10.40 7.44
CA SER A 52 12.24 -10.15 8.78
C SER A 52 11.41 -9.14 9.60
N LYS A 53 10.55 -8.36 8.94
CA LYS A 53 9.71 -7.31 9.53
C LYS A 53 8.25 -7.71 9.60
N TYR A 54 7.88 -8.91 9.16
CA TYR A 54 6.57 -9.47 9.48
C TYR A 54 6.44 -9.55 11.00
N LEU A 55 5.58 -8.71 11.58
CA LEU A 55 4.99 -9.03 12.87
C LEU A 55 4.07 -10.23 12.59
N ILE A 56 4.59 -11.45 12.77
CA ILE A 56 3.74 -12.64 12.75
C ILE A 56 2.82 -12.48 13.96
N LEU A 57 1.60 -12.01 13.72
CA LEU A 57 0.53 -12.07 14.71
C LEU A 57 0.20 -13.55 14.89
N LEU A 58 0.98 -14.24 15.74
CA LEU A 58 0.68 -15.58 16.20
C LEU A 58 -0.63 -15.47 16.97
N LYS A 59 -1.73 -15.83 16.32
CA LYS A 59 -3.03 -15.97 16.97
C LYS A 59 -2.95 -17.19 17.87
N LEU A 60 -2.45 -17.00 19.09
CA LEU A 60 -2.53 -17.99 20.17
C LEU A 60 -4.01 -18.12 20.55
N THR A 61 -4.64 -19.17 20.06
CA THR A 61 -5.93 -19.62 20.59
C THR A 61 -5.59 -20.73 21.57
N LEU A 62 -5.83 -20.47 22.87
CA LEU A 62 -5.79 -21.49 23.92
C LEU A 62 -7.04 -22.36 23.83
#